data_AF-A0A1W5D034-F1
#
_entry.id   AF-A0A1W5D034-F1
#
_cell.length_a   1.000
_cell.length_b   1.000
_cell.length_c   1.000
_cell.angle_alpha   90.00
_cell.angle_beta   90.00
_cell.angle_gamma   90.00
#
_symmetry.space_group_name_H-M   'P 1'
#
loop_
_entity.id
_entity.type
_entity.pdbx_description
1 polymer ?
#
loop_
_entity_poly.entity_id
_entity_poly.type
_entity_poly.pdbx_seq_one_letter_code
_entity_poly.pdbx_strand_id
1 'polypeptide(L)'
;MTIESCQAFCSSSTYNYGLAGLEYASQCYCGNGLQSGSTLGYSKCNTACKGNSSEICGGSGALSVYNLTSYVPPTTVKAVGSYVSKGCYNELKTGRLLSGASYTNTTGMSVESCVAFCNTKSLAYAGLEYAKECYCGSSLPTTATTVGIGSCNMLCTGNRKEFCGASSLLNVYYNDPSTVDSGGDPDSINQPNVATVTANTTAPAGGTASPAARKRDLVRRARFGEGRGWAL
;
A
#
# COMPACT_ATOMS: atom_id res chain seq x y z
N MET A 1 -18.03 -18.33 16.63
CA MET A 1 -17.72 -18.05 15.22
C MET A 1 -18.98 -18.24 14.39
N THR A 2 -19.37 -17.21 13.64
CA THR A 2 -20.36 -17.23 12.54
C THR A 2 -19.67 -16.79 11.25
N ILE A 3 -20.32 -16.99 10.10
CA ILE A 3 -19.83 -16.50 8.81
C ILE A 3 -19.58 -14.98 8.88
N GLU A 4 -20.53 -14.21 9.40
CA GLU A 4 -20.48 -12.74 9.47
C GLU A 4 -19.32 -12.28 10.35
N SER A 5 -19.12 -12.91 11.50
CA SER A 5 -18.03 -12.54 12.42
C SER A 5 -16.65 -12.74 11.78
N CYS A 6 -16.45 -13.80 10.99
CA CYS A 6 -15.20 -14.03 10.29
C CYS A 6 -15.00 -13.06 9.12
N GLN A 7 -16.05 -12.84 8.32
CA GLN A 7 -16.02 -11.87 7.23
C GLN A 7 -15.71 -10.45 7.73
N ALA A 8 -16.37 -10.02 8.82
CA ALA A 8 -16.15 -8.71 9.44
C ALA A 8 -14.72 -8.57 9.98
N PHE A 9 -14.20 -9.62 10.62
CA PHE A 9 -12.81 -9.64 11.09
C PHE A 9 -11.83 -9.47 9.93
N CYS A 10 -11.93 -10.32 8.89
CA CYS A 10 -11.00 -10.32 7.76
C CYS A 10 -11.08 -9.03 6.92
N SER A 11 -12.27 -8.43 6.78
CA SER A 11 -12.49 -7.21 6.01
C SER A 11 -12.27 -5.92 6.80
N SER A 12 -12.01 -5.99 8.11
CA SER A 12 -11.75 -4.80 8.92
C SER A 12 -10.59 -3.97 8.34
N SER A 13 -10.60 -2.66 8.60
CA SER A 13 -9.54 -1.76 8.15
C SER A 13 -8.14 -2.18 8.63
N THR A 14 -8.07 -2.85 9.77
CA THR A 14 -6.84 -3.38 10.36
C THR A 14 -6.25 -4.54 9.56
N TYR A 15 -7.05 -5.33 8.84
CA TYR A 15 -6.59 -6.54 8.15
C TYR A 15 -6.71 -6.47 6.63
N ASN A 16 -7.79 -5.89 6.09
CA ASN A 16 -8.01 -5.63 4.66
C ASN A 16 -7.71 -6.87 3.78
N TYR A 17 -8.33 -8.01 4.08
CA TYR A 17 -8.22 -9.21 3.25
C TYR A 17 -9.40 -9.32 2.27
N GLY A 18 -9.14 -9.96 1.13
CA GLY A 18 -10.13 -10.25 0.08
C GLY A 18 -10.90 -11.55 0.28
N LEU A 19 -10.45 -12.42 1.18
CA LEU A 19 -11.08 -13.71 1.47
C LEU A 19 -11.21 -13.93 2.97
N ALA A 20 -12.33 -14.53 3.36
CA ALA A 20 -12.54 -15.15 4.66
C ALA A 20 -12.77 -16.65 4.46
N GLY A 21 -12.15 -17.48 5.29
CA GLY A 21 -12.28 -18.93 5.27
C GLY A 21 -12.65 -19.44 6.66
N LEU A 22 -13.65 -20.32 6.74
CA LEU A 22 -14.07 -20.92 8.01
C LEU A 22 -13.78 -22.43 8.00
N GLU A 23 -13.17 -22.92 9.09
CA GLU A 23 -12.84 -24.34 9.28
C GLU A 23 -13.35 -24.84 10.63
N TYR A 24 -13.76 -26.10 10.67
CA TYR A 24 -14.01 -26.85 11.91
C TYR A 24 -14.90 -26.12 12.93
N ALA A 25 -16.02 -25.56 12.47
CA ALA A 25 -17.03 -24.83 13.27
C ALA A 25 -16.60 -23.48 13.87
N SER A 26 -15.32 -23.30 14.19
CA SER A 26 -14.87 -22.18 15.02
C SER A 26 -13.65 -21.41 14.51
N GLN A 27 -12.93 -21.91 13.52
CA GLN A 27 -11.71 -21.27 13.06
C GLN A 27 -12.02 -20.28 11.93
N CYS A 28 -11.33 -19.15 11.93
CA CYS A 28 -11.42 -18.12 10.90
C CYS A 28 -10.02 -17.84 10.33
N TYR A 29 -9.94 -17.83 9.01
CA TYR A 29 -8.73 -17.59 8.25
C TYR A 29 -8.96 -16.46 7.27
N CYS A 30 -7.96 -15.60 7.11
CA CYS A 30 -8.04 -14.49 6.17
C CYS A 30 -6.94 -14.62 5.11
N GLY A 31 -7.23 -14.20 3.89
CA GLY A 31 -6.25 -14.25 2.80
C GLY A 31 -6.63 -13.40 1.61
N ASN A 32 -5.73 -13.26 0.64
CA ASN A 32 -5.97 -12.53 -0.62
C ASN A 32 -5.98 -13.45 -1.85
N GLY A 33 -5.86 -14.75 -1.63
CA GLY A 33 -5.88 -15.75 -2.69
C GLY A 33 -5.96 -17.15 -2.12
N LEU A 34 -6.49 -18.08 -2.91
CA LEU A 34 -6.43 -19.50 -2.61
C LEU A 34 -5.03 -20.02 -2.95
N GLN A 35 -4.52 -20.92 -2.12
CA GLN A 35 -3.20 -21.49 -2.36
C GLN A 35 -3.22 -22.58 -3.41
N SER A 36 -2.05 -22.78 -4.04
CA SER A 36 -1.83 -23.82 -5.02
C SER A 36 -2.07 -25.21 -4.42
N GLY A 37 -2.88 -26.02 -5.09
CA GLY A 37 -3.30 -27.34 -4.58
C GLY A 37 -4.61 -27.31 -3.80
N SER A 38 -5.23 -26.14 -3.61
CA SER A 38 -6.63 -26.08 -3.20
C SER A 38 -7.48 -26.80 -4.26
N THR A 39 -8.19 -27.83 -3.82
CA THR A 39 -9.14 -28.56 -4.66
C THR A 39 -10.55 -28.22 -4.18
N LEU A 40 -11.44 -27.96 -5.12
CA LEU A 40 -12.83 -27.64 -4.79
C LEU A 40 -13.58 -28.95 -4.52
N GLY A 41 -13.82 -29.24 -3.25
CA GLY A 41 -14.62 -30.37 -2.80
C GLY A 41 -15.64 -29.93 -1.76
N TYR A 42 -16.88 -29.65 -2.19
CA TYR A 42 -17.93 -29.13 -1.30
C TYR A 42 -18.35 -30.14 -0.23
N SER A 43 -18.19 -31.45 -0.48
CA SER A 43 -18.69 -32.53 0.37
C SER A 43 -18.04 -32.62 1.76
N LYS A 44 -16.95 -31.89 2.00
CA LYS A 44 -16.26 -31.82 3.30
C LYS A 44 -16.60 -30.55 4.09
N CYS A 45 -17.29 -29.58 3.49
CA CYS A 45 -17.81 -28.41 4.18
C CYS A 45 -19.21 -28.71 4.72
N ASN A 46 -19.28 -29.41 5.86
CA ASN A 46 -20.55 -29.87 6.45
C ASN A 46 -20.62 -29.65 7.96
N THR A 47 -19.68 -28.91 8.52
CA THR A 47 -19.63 -28.62 9.95
C THR A 47 -20.40 -27.33 10.23
N ALA A 48 -21.42 -27.42 11.06
CA ALA A 48 -22.21 -26.27 11.48
C ALA A 48 -21.35 -25.27 12.27
N CYS A 49 -21.61 -23.98 12.12
CA CYS A 49 -20.89 -22.95 12.86
C CYS A 49 -21.16 -23.04 14.35
N LYS A 50 -20.13 -22.89 15.18
CA LYS A 50 -20.25 -22.90 16.66
C LYS A 50 -21.15 -21.76 17.17
N GLY A 51 -21.19 -20.64 16.45
CA GLY A 51 -22.00 -19.46 16.79
C GLY A 51 -23.38 -19.40 16.12
N ASN A 52 -23.63 -20.21 15.09
CA ASN A 52 -24.93 -20.31 14.43
C ASN A 52 -25.06 -21.68 13.76
N SER A 53 -25.83 -22.59 14.35
CA SER A 53 -25.98 -23.95 13.82
C SER A 53 -26.74 -24.03 12.48
N SER A 54 -27.33 -22.93 12.02
CA SER A 54 -27.98 -22.83 10.69
C SER A 54 -26.99 -22.53 9.56
N GLU A 55 -25.74 -22.18 9.89
CA GLU A 55 -24.68 -21.86 8.94
C GLU A 55 -23.64 -22.98 8.89
N ILE A 56 -22.91 -23.05 7.76
CA ILE A 56 -21.81 -24.00 7.55
C ILE A 56 -20.47 -23.27 7.62
N CYS A 57 -19.60 -23.72 8.54
CA CYS A 57 -18.28 -23.19 8.83
C CYS A 57 -17.18 -24.22 8.52
N GLY A 58 -17.14 -24.68 7.27
CA GLY A 58 -16.13 -25.61 6.78
C GLY A 58 -16.32 -27.05 7.27
N GLY A 59 -15.20 -27.73 7.51
CA GLY A 59 -15.11 -29.06 8.09
C GLY A 59 -13.67 -29.50 8.29
N SER A 60 -13.43 -30.77 8.65
CA SER A 60 -12.08 -31.26 8.90
C SER A 60 -11.22 -31.21 7.63
N GLY A 61 -10.23 -30.31 7.60
CA GLY A 61 -9.38 -30.09 6.44
C GLY A 61 -10.08 -29.41 5.25
N ALA A 62 -11.20 -28.72 5.49
CA ALA A 62 -12.01 -28.10 4.45
C ALA A 62 -12.52 -26.71 4.85
N LEU A 63 -12.20 -25.70 4.04
CA LEU A 63 -12.59 -24.31 4.26
C LEU A 63 -13.85 -23.95 3.48
N SER A 64 -14.85 -23.41 4.16
CA SER A 64 -15.89 -22.60 3.49
C SER A 64 -15.29 -21.20 3.23
N VAL A 65 -15.05 -20.88 1.96
CA VAL A 65 -14.38 -19.63 1.56
C VAL A 65 -15.36 -18.63 0.98
N TYR A 66 -15.26 -17.38 1.44
CA TYR A 66 -16.11 -16.25 1.05
C TYR A 66 -15.24 -15.15 0.45
N ASN A 67 -15.74 -14.55 -0.64
CA ASN A 67 -15.14 -13.36 -1.25
C ASN A 67 -15.63 -12.10 -0.54
N LEU A 68 -14.71 -11.22 -0.14
CA LEU A 68 -14.99 -9.99 0.59
C LEU A 68 -14.94 -8.81 -0.39
N THR A 69 -16.11 -8.27 -0.74
CA THR A 69 -16.25 -7.20 -1.74
C THR A 69 -15.72 -5.85 -1.26
N SER A 70 -15.46 -5.68 0.03
CA SER A 70 -14.89 -4.48 0.64
C SER A 70 -13.37 -4.41 0.55
N TYR A 71 -12.71 -5.43 0.00
CA TYR A 71 -11.25 -5.45 -0.17
C TYR A 71 -10.77 -4.37 -1.13
N VAL A 72 -9.77 -3.61 -0.67
CA VAL A 72 -9.08 -2.62 -1.49
C VAL A 72 -7.63 -3.07 -1.67
N PRO A 73 -7.19 -3.38 -2.90
CA PRO A 73 -5.80 -3.72 -3.16
C PRO A 73 -4.85 -2.62 -2.68
N PRO A 74 -3.73 -2.97 -2.03
CA PRO A 74 -2.76 -1.99 -1.58
C PRO A 74 -2.12 -1.24 -2.76
N THR A 75 -1.88 0.06 -2.57
CA THR A 75 -1.27 0.91 -3.60
C THR A 75 -0.17 1.79 -3.01
N THR A 76 0.71 2.29 -3.89
CA THR A 76 1.62 3.38 -3.53
C THR A 76 0.81 4.68 -3.51
N VAL A 77 0.77 5.35 -2.36
CA VAL A 77 0.15 6.67 -2.25
C VAL A 77 0.91 7.63 -3.16
N LYS A 78 0.19 8.38 -3.99
CA LYS A 78 0.82 9.28 -4.97
C LYS A 78 1.32 10.56 -4.32
N ALA A 79 0.53 11.11 -3.39
CA ALA A 79 0.87 12.32 -2.65
C ALA A 79 0.11 12.39 -1.33
N VAL A 80 0.69 13.06 -0.34
CA VAL A 80 0.06 13.46 0.92
C VAL A 80 0.39 14.93 1.17
N GLY A 81 -0.61 15.80 1.08
CA GLY A 81 -0.37 17.25 1.04
C GLY A 81 0.64 17.61 -0.06
N SER A 82 1.69 18.36 0.29
CA SER A 82 2.74 18.76 -0.64
C SER A 82 3.80 17.68 -0.92
N TYR A 83 3.79 16.57 -0.19
CA TYR A 83 4.74 15.48 -0.39
C TYR A 83 4.27 14.55 -1.50
N VAL A 84 5.08 14.40 -2.55
CA VAL A 84 4.80 13.52 -3.70
C VAL A 84 5.74 12.32 -3.67
N SER A 85 5.23 11.14 -4.04
CA SER A 85 6.06 9.93 -4.12
C SER A 85 7.20 10.11 -5.14
N LYS A 86 8.43 9.82 -4.70
CA LYS A 86 9.65 9.79 -5.53
C LYS A 86 10.07 8.38 -5.89
N GLY A 87 9.41 7.38 -5.33
CA GLY A 87 9.63 5.97 -5.63
C GLY A 87 10.28 5.19 -4.49
N CYS A 88 10.78 4.01 -4.83
CA CYS A 88 11.39 3.07 -3.89
C CYS A 88 12.92 3.20 -3.97
N TYR A 89 13.58 3.46 -2.84
CA TYR A 89 15.02 3.69 -2.77
C TYR A 89 15.71 2.65 -1.89
N ASN A 90 16.93 2.27 -2.24
CA ASN A 90 17.77 1.46 -1.34
C ASN A 90 18.26 2.28 -0.15
N GLU A 91 18.35 1.64 1.00
CA GLU A 91 19.25 2.11 2.06
C GLU A 91 20.70 2.20 1.57
N LEU A 92 21.49 3.04 2.22
CA LEU A 92 22.91 3.15 1.91
C LEU A 92 23.66 1.92 2.43
N LYS A 93 24.79 1.58 1.79
CA LYS A 93 25.71 0.55 2.31
C LYS A 93 26.25 0.88 3.70
N THR A 94 26.37 2.17 3.99
CA THR A 94 26.86 2.72 5.26
C THR A 94 26.01 3.92 5.64
N GLY A 95 25.45 3.92 6.85
CA GLY A 95 24.57 4.99 7.31
C GLY A 95 23.12 4.83 6.86
N ARG A 96 22.36 5.93 6.92
CA ARG A 96 20.94 5.99 6.56
C ARG A 96 20.74 6.83 5.31
N LEU A 97 19.83 6.42 4.43
CA LEU A 97 19.41 7.22 3.28
C LEU A 97 18.83 8.55 3.72
N LEU A 98 17.99 8.53 4.76
CA LEU A 98 17.40 9.69 5.41
C LEU A 98 17.85 9.71 6.87
N SER A 99 18.75 10.63 7.20
CA SER A 99 19.44 10.68 8.51
C SER A 99 18.92 11.78 9.45
N GLY A 100 17.74 12.33 9.19
CA GLY A 100 17.09 13.32 10.04
C GLY A 100 16.29 12.67 11.18
N ALA A 101 15.13 13.24 11.49
CA ALA A 101 14.23 12.70 12.51
C ALA A 101 13.65 11.33 12.07
N SER A 102 13.32 10.48 13.04
CA SER A 102 12.68 9.19 12.77
C SER A 102 11.80 8.74 13.93
N TYR A 103 10.88 7.82 13.64
CA TYR A 103 10.14 7.07 14.66
C TYR A 103 9.67 5.71 14.12
N THR A 104 9.26 4.84 15.03
CA THR A 104 8.69 3.53 14.72
C THR A 104 7.31 3.41 15.33
N ASN A 105 6.34 2.87 14.58
CA ASN A 105 5.01 2.55 15.09
C ASN A 105 4.57 1.16 14.60
N THR A 106 4.50 0.21 15.52
CA THR A 106 4.21 -1.20 15.23
C THR A 106 2.75 -1.48 14.90
N THR A 107 1.83 -0.56 15.19
CA THR A 107 0.38 -0.75 15.00
C THR A 107 -0.28 0.35 14.18
N GLY A 108 0.34 1.52 14.07
CA GLY A 108 -0.28 2.72 13.51
C GLY A 108 0.56 3.45 12.47
N MET A 109 1.54 2.80 11.83
CA MET A 109 2.28 3.45 10.74
C MET A 109 1.40 3.55 9.48
N SER A 110 1.38 4.72 8.86
CA SER A 110 0.79 4.98 7.55
C SER A 110 1.64 6.02 6.80
N VAL A 111 1.43 6.16 5.49
CA VAL A 111 2.14 7.19 4.71
C VAL A 111 1.84 8.57 5.29
N GLU A 112 0.58 8.86 5.62
CA GLU A 112 0.14 10.14 6.16
C GLU A 112 0.80 10.44 7.50
N SER A 113 0.86 9.46 8.41
CA SER A 113 1.47 9.67 9.73
C SER A 113 2.96 10.02 9.61
N CYS A 114 3.69 9.35 8.71
CA CYS A 114 5.11 9.61 8.51
C CYS A 114 5.35 10.96 7.83
N VAL A 115 4.59 11.27 6.77
CA VAL A 115 4.66 12.56 6.09
C VAL A 115 4.33 13.71 7.03
N ALA A 116 3.25 13.60 7.82
CA ALA A 116 2.88 14.59 8.80
C ALA A 116 3.99 14.81 9.83
N PHE A 117 4.59 13.72 10.35
CA PHE A 117 5.73 13.82 11.25
C PHE A 117 6.91 14.56 10.61
N CYS A 118 7.35 14.18 9.40
CA CYS A 118 8.48 14.86 8.74
C CYS A 118 8.19 16.32 8.41
N ASN A 119 6.94 16.65 8.08
CA ASN A 119 6.49 18.02 7.89
C ASN A 119 6.62 18.84 9.18
N THR A 120 6.19 18.31 10.35
CA THR A 120 6.38 19.00 11.65
C THR A 120 7.85 19.23 12.02
N LYS A 121 8.77 18.48 11.40
CA LYS A 121 10.23 18.64 11.57
C LYS A 121 10.85 19.55 10.51
N SER A 122 10.05 20.12 9.60
CA SER A 122 10.50 20.93 8.47
C SER A 122 11.53 20.20 7.59
N LEU A 123 11.36 18.88 7.40
CA LEU A 123 12.26 18.04 6.60
C LEU A 123 11.63 17.66 5.27
N ALA A 124 12.25 18.04 4.17
CA ALA A 124 11.67 17.93 2.82
C ALA A 124 11.39 16.49 2.36
N TYR A 125 12.04 15.49 2.95
CA TYR A 125 11.87 14.08 2.61
C TYR A 125 11.26 13.30 3.77
N ALA A 126 10.35 12.40 3.43
CA ALA A 126 9.82 11.35 4.29
C ALA A 126 10.03 10.00 3.61
N GLY A 127 10.44 8.97 4.35
CA GLY A 127 10.71 7.65 3.84
C GLY A 127 10.20 6.59 4.79
N LEU A 128 9.40 5.67 4.27
CA LEU A 128 8.83 4.58 5.06
C LEU A 128 9.59 3.30 4.78
N GLU A 129 10.04 2.62 5.83
CA GLU A 129 10.77 1.36 5.77
C GLU A 129 10.08 0.28 6.62
N TYR A 130 10.24 -0.97 6.19
CA TYR A 130 9.92 -2.15 6.99
C TYR A 130 8.51 -2.15 7.63
N ALA A 131 7.51 -1.64 6.90
CA ALA A 131 6.10 -1.49 7.31
C ALA A 131 5.79 -0.49 8.44
N LYS A 132 6.77 -0.20 9.30
CA LYS A 132 6.54 0.40 10.62
C LYS A 132 7.47 1.54 10.97
N GLU A 133 8.45 1.83 10.13
CA GLU A 133 9.51 2.79 10.40
C GLU A 133 9.36 4.00 9.49
N CYS A 134 9.52 5.18 10.07
CA CYS A 134 9.49 6.46 9.38
C CYS A 134 10.81 7.17 9.57
N TYR A 135 11.38 7.64 8.47
CA TYR A 135 12.63 8.38 8.44
C TYR A 135 12.44 9.68 7.67
N CYS A 136 13.01 10.75 8.17
CA CYS A 136 12.93 12.07 7.55
C CYS A 136 14.32 12.54 7.14
N GLY A 137 14.41 13.43 6.16
CA GLY A 137 15.66 14.05 5.75
C GLY A 137 15.46 15.38 5.06
N SER A 138 16.49 16.22 5.08
CA SER A 138 16.49 17.48 4.33
C SER A 138 16.92 17.29 2.87
N SER A 139 17.70 16.24 2.59
CA SER A 139 18.26 15.93 1.28
C SER A 139 18.41 14.42 1.08
N LEU A 140 18.50 14.00 -0.19
CA LEU A 140 18.99 12.68 -0.54
C LEU A 140 20.50 12.72 -0.83
N PRO A 141 21.29 11.74 -0.36
CA PRO A 141 22.67 11.56 -0.76
C PRO A 141 22.79 11.39 -2.29
N THR A 142 23.90 11.84 -2.87
CA THR A 142 24.18 11.65 -4.32
C THR A 142 24.31 10.18 -4.73
N THR A 143 24.55 9.30 -3.76
CA THR A 143 24.62 7.84 -3.93
C THR A 143 23.26 7.14 -3.81
N ALA A 144 22.17 7.88 -3.62
CA ALA A 144 20.83 7.33 -3.55
C ALA A 144 20.48 6.62 -4.87
N THR A 145 19.99 5.39 -4.77
CA THR A 145 19.59 4.59 -5.93
C THR A 145 18.14 4.15 -5.81
N THR A 146 17.40 4.28 -6.90
CA THR A 146 16.01 3.83 -7.00
C THR A 146 15.94 2.40 -7.51
N VAL A 147 14.95 1.66 -7.04
CA VAL A 147 14.52 0.37 -7.59
C VAL A 147 13.08 0.47 -8.10
N GLY A 148 12.57 -0.60 -8.71
CA GLY A 148 11.18 -0.64 -9.15
C GLY A 148 10.23 -0.41 -7.97
N ILE A 149 9.20 0.42 -8.16
CA ILE A 149 8.26 0.78 -7.07
C ILE A 149 7.59 -0.44 -6.42
N GLY A 150 7.39 -1.52 -7.19
CA GLY A 150 6.86 -2.79 -6.69
C GLY A 150 7.77 -3.55 -5.72
N SER A 151 9.02 -3.14 -5.53
CA SER A 151 9.92 -3.69 -4.50
C SER A 151 9.61 -3.15 -3.10
N CYS A 152 9.01 -1.97 -3.00
CA CYS A 152 8.48 -1.43 -1.75
C CYS A 152 7.05 -1.95 -1.55
N ASN A 153 6.92 -3.21 -1.13
CA ASN A 153 5.65 -3.94 -1.11
C ASN A 153 5.20 -4.38 0.30
N MET A 154 5.87 -3.92 1.36
CA MET A 154 5.39 -4.16 2.72
C MET A 154 4.23 -3.24 3.04
N LEU A 155 3.15 -3.81 3.57
CA LEU A 155 1.97 -3.05 3.97
C LEU A 155 2.23 -2.28 5.25
N CYS A 156 1.72 -1.06 5.32
CA CYS A 156 1.82 -0.26 6.55
C CYS A 156 1.10 -0.93 7.72
N THR A 157 1.65 -0.82 8.93
CA THR A 157 1.07 -1.44 10.13
C THR A 157 -0.26 -0.82 10.55
N GLY A 158 -0.46 0.46 10.28
CA GLY A 158 -1.69 1.23 10.57
C GLY A 158 -2.64 1.40 9.38
N ASN A 159 -2.17 1.19 8.15
CA ASN A 159 -3.04 1.20 6.98
C ASN A 159 -2.60 0.17 5.92
N ARG A 160 -3.27 -0.98 5.91
CA ARG A 160 -2.93 -2.08 4.99
C ARG A 160 -3.32 -1.84 3.54
N LYS A 161 -3.90 -0.68 3.20
CA LYS A 161 -4.19 -0.27 1.81
C LYS A 161 -3.01 0.46 1.16
N GLU A 162 -1.91 0.62 1.88
CA GLU A 162 -0.76 1.41 1.45
C GLU A 162 0.55 0.65 1.65
N PHE A 163 1.56 0.99 0.84
CA PHE A 163 2.90 0.44 0.94
C PHE A 163 3.86 1.33 1.75
N CYS A 164 4.52 0.72 2.74
CA CYS A 164 5.47 1.32 3.67
C CYS A 164 6.86 0.69 3.54
N GLY A 165 7.40 0.71 2.33
CA GLY A 165 8.77 0.27 2.03
C GLY A 165 8.91 -1.25 1.92
N ALA A 166 10.12 -1.74 2.18
CA ALA A 166 10.43 -3.14 2.42
C ALA A 166 11.72 -3.24 3.27
N SER A 167 12.32 -4.43 3.39
CA SER A 167 13.61 -4.60 4.06
C SER A 167 14.70 -3.83 3.30
N SER A 168 15.33 -2.84 3.94
CA SER A 168 16.38 -2.00 3.33
C SER A 168 15.92 -1.20 2.11
N LEU A 169 14.61 -0.98 1.98
CA LEU A 169 14.00 -0.23 0.90
C LEU A 169 13.00 0.78 1.45
N LEU A 170 13.22 2.06 1.15
CA LEU A 170 12.36 3.16 1.58
C LEU A 170 11.40 3.53 0.47
N ASN A 171 10.10 3.58 0.77
CA ASN A 171 9.14 4.30 -0.07
C ASN A 171 9.27 5.79 0.27
N VAL A 172 9.86 6.58 -0.64
CA VAL A 172 10.26 7.97 -0.37
C VAL A 172 9.25 8.95 -0.97
N TYR A 173 8.94 9.98 -0.20
CA TYR A 173 8.10 11.12 -0.54
C TYR A 173 8.90 12.41 -0.35
N TYR A 174 8.67 13.38 -1.22
CA TYR A 174 9.37 14.66 -1.22
C TYR A 174 8.38 15.80 -1.33
N ASN A 175 8.49 16.77 -0.43
CA ASN A 175 7.86 18.06 -0.57
C ASN A 175 8.69 18.90 -1.55
N ASP A 176 8.17 19.11 -2.75
CA ASP A 176 8.84 19.93 -3.74
C ASP A 176 8.66 21.42 -3.37
N PRO A 177 9.72 22.14 -2.97
CA PRO A 177 9.62 23.56 -2.68
C PRO A 177 9.29 24.41 -3.93
N SER A 178 9.21 23.81 -5.14
CA SER A 178 8.70 24.48 -6.34
C SER A 178 7.20 24.29 -6.58
N THR A 179 6.50 23.45 -5.81
CA THR A 179 5.03 23.30 -5.87
C THR A 179 4.31 24.06 -4.75
N VAL A 180 5.04 24.76 -3.88
CA VAL A 180 4.50 25.91 -3.15
C VAL A 180 4.37 27.07 -4.14
N ASP A 181 3.37 26.97 -5.01
CA ASP A 181 2.84 28.13 -5.70
C ASP A 181 2.31 29.09 -4.63
N SER A 182 3.16 30.07 -4.31
CA SER A 182 2.84 31.45 -4.03
C SER A 182 1.39 31.70 -3.59
N GLY A 183 1.12 31.45 -2.31
CA GLY A 183 0.11 32.25 -1.61
C GLY A 183 0.53 33.71 -1.77
N GLY A 184 -0.18 34.43 -2.66
CA GLY A 184 0.22 35.71 -3.21
C GLY A 184 0.77 36.67 -2.17
N ASP A 185 1.94 37.20 -2.49
CA ASP A 185 2.42 38.45 -1.91
C ASP A 185 1.48 39.57 -2.37
N PRO A 186 0.77 40.29 -1.48
CA PRO A 186 -0.18 41.33 -1.88
C PRO A 186 0.50 42.62 -2.36
N ASP A 187 1.84 42.70 -2.40
CA ASP A 187 2.54 43.98 -2.55
C ASP A 187 3.23 44.21 -3.92
N SER A 188 2.62 43.77 -5.02
CA SER A 188 3.10 44.16 -6.36
C SER A 188 1.99 44.59 -7.33
N ILE A 189 1.33 45.70 -6.97
CA ILE A 189 0.59 46.56 -7.91
C ILE A 189 1.21 47.95 -7.92
N ASN A 190 2.45 48.06 -8.40
CA ASN A 190 2.90 49.26 -9.10
C ASN A 190 4.25 49.07 -9.81
N GLN A 191 4.23 48.69 -11.09
CA GLN A 191 4.99 49.40 -12.14
C GLN A 191 4.67 48.86 -13.55
N PRO A 192 4.81 49.71 -14.59
CA PRO A 192 3.96 49.68 -15.78
C PRO A 192 4.48 48.80 -16.91
N ASN A 193 3.49 48.17 -17.55
CA ASN A 193 3.37 47.76 -18.94
C ASN A 193 4.53 48.16 -19.90
N VAL A 194 5.28 47.16 -20.39
CA VAL A 194 5.90 47.20 -21.71
C VAL A 194 5.38 46.01 -22.51
N ALA A 195 4.58 46.33 -23.51
CA ALA A 195 3.93 45.42 -24.42
C ALA A 195 4.88 44.83 -25.48
N THR A 196 4.33 43.87 -26.23
CA THR A 196 4.75 43.27 -27.53
C THR A 196 5.68 42.04 -27.39
N VAL A 197 5.49 40.90 -28.08
CA VAL A 197 5.05 40.66 -29.46
C VAL A 197 4.38 39.26 -29.58
N THR A 198 3.21 39.26 -30.24
CA THR A 198 2.61 38.33 -31.24
C THR A 198 2.67 36.80 -31.10
N ALA A 199 1.46 36.23 -31.23
CA ALA A 199 1.10 34.84 -31.42
C ALA A 199 1.63 34.20 -32.72
N ASN A 200 1.76 32.86 -32.72
CA ASN A 200 1.49 32.07 -33.93
C ASN A 200 0.99 30.66 -33.59
N THR A 201 -0.16 30.37 -34.19
CA THR A 201 -0.95 29.14 -34.19
C THR A 201 -0.28 28.06 -35.03
N THR A 202 -0.40 26.76 -34.66
CA THR A 202 -0.85 25.66 -35.56
C THR A 202 -0.82 24.28 -34.86
N ALA A 203 -1.91 23.53 -35.01
CA ALA A 203 -2.00 22.07 -34.89
C ALA A 203 -1.95 21.46 -36.31
N PRO A 204 -1.72 20.13 -36.53
CA PRO A 204 -2.81 19.16 -36.41
C PRO A 204 -2.46 17.68 -36.03
N ALA A 205 -3.53 16.99 -35.60
CA ALA A 205 -4.00 15.60 -35.75
C ALA A 205 -3.09 14.37 -36.05
N GLY A 206 -3.36 13.28 -35.30
CA GLY A 206 -3.83 12.00 -35.89
C GLY A 206 -2.88 10.80 -35.86
N GLY A 207 -3.28 9.69 -35.21
CA GLY A 207 -2.60 8.39 -35.36
C GLY A 207 -3.07 7.30 -34.39
N THR A 208 -3.85 6.36 -34.90
CA THR A 208 -4.47 5.17 -34.28
C THR A 208 -3.50 4.01 -33.97
N ALA A 209 -3.84 3.17 -32.97
CA ALA A 209 -4.05 1.70 -33.08
C ALA A 209 -3.55 0.86 -31.86
N SER A 210 -4.44 -0.01 -31.38
CA SER A 210 -4.20 -1.21 -30.55
C SER A 210 -3.74 -2.39 -31.45
N PRO A 211 -3.13 -3.49 -30.95
CA PRO A 211 -3.91 -4.55 -30.28
C PRO A 211 -3.20 -5.30 -29.13
N ALA A 212 -4.02 -6.05 -28.40
CA ALA A 212 -3.68 -6.96 -27.31
C ALA A 212 -2.83 -8.19 -27.72
N ALA A 213 -2.07 -8.74 -26.76
CA ALA A 213 -1.64 -10.14 -26.80
C ALA A 213 -1.52 -10.78 -25.41
N ARG A 214 -2.19 -11.93 -25.27
CA ARG A 214 -2.14 -12.93 -24.19
C ARG A 214 -0.74 -13.55 -24.02
N LYS A 215 -0.43 -14.03 -22.81
CA LYS A 215 0.15 -15.36 -22.48
C LYS A 215 0.20 -15.52 -20.94
N ARG A 216 -0.61 -16.43 -20.38
CA ARG A 216 -0.31 -17.82 -19.98
C ARG A 216 0.67 -17.95 -18.80
N ASP A 217 0.07 -18.32 -17.68
CA ASP A 217 0.52 -19.23 -16.61
C ASP A 217 2.01 -19.56 -16.49
N LEU A 218 2.56 -19.26 -15.32
CA LEU A 218 3.64 -20.05 -14.74
C LEU A 218 3.49 -20.08 -13.21
N VAL A 219 2.79 -21.09 -12.71
CA VAL A 219 2.70 -21.42 -11.28
C VAL A 219 4.07 -21.93 -10.83
N ARG A 220 4.82 -21.12 -10.08
CA ARG A 220 6.01 -21.57 -9.34
C ARG A 220 5.65 -21.83 -7.88
N ARG A 221 6.01 -23.03 -7.44
CA ARG A 221 5.87 -23.58 -6.08
C ARG A 221 6.54 -22.68 -5.05
N ALA A 222 5.81 -22.34 -3.98
CA ALA A 222 6.40 -21.83 -2.74
C ALA A 222 5.59 -22.34 -1.54
N ARG A 223 6.31 -22.82 -0.52
CA ARG A 223 5.79 -23.31 0.77
C ARG A 223 5.28 -22.14 1.61
N PHE A 224 4.33 -22.44 2.48
CA PHE A 224 3.88 -21.55 3.55
C PHE A 224 5.05 -21.10 4.44
N GLY A 225 5.22 -19.79 4.57
CA GLY A 225 5.79 -19.19 5.77
C GLY A 225 4.73 -19.21 6.86
N GLU A 226 5.10 -19.82 7.98
CA GLU A 226 4.35 -19.85 9.23
C GLU A 226 3.94 -18.42 9.65
N GLY A 227 2.67 -18.22 10.03
CA GLY A 227 2.18 -16.86 10.27
C GLY A 227 0.81 -16.73 10.95
N ARG A 228 0.62 -17.47 12.06
CA ARG A 228 -0.36 -17.23 13.14
C ARG A 228 -1.85 -17.28 12.76
N GLY A 229 -2.43 -18.48 12.86
CA GLY A 229 -3.86 -18.63 13.13
C GLY A 229 -4.16 -18.12 14.54
N TRP A 230 -5.02 -17.11 14.66
CA TRP A 230 -5.56 -16.68 15.93
C TRP A 230 -6.89 -17.40 16.14
N ALA A 231 -6.89 -18.39 17.02
CA ALA A 231 -8.12 -18.95 17.55
C ALA A 231 -8.69 -17.92 18.54
N LEU A 232 -9.88 -17.38 18.23
CA LEU A 232 -10.73 -16.69 19.17
C LEU A 232 -11.82 -17.66 19.66
#